data_AF-A0A1I7IWI3-F1
#
_entry.id   AF-A0A1I7IWI3-F1
#
_cell.length_a   1.000
_cell.length_b   1.000
_cell.length_c   1.000
_cell.angle_alpha   90.00
_cell.angle_beta   90.00
_cell.angle_gamma   90.00
#
_symmetry.space_group_name_H-M   'P 1'
#
loop_
_entity.id
_entity.type
_entity.pdbx_description
1 polymer ?
#
loop_
_entity_poly.entity_id
_entity_poly.type
_entity_poly.pdbx_seq_one_letter_code
_entity_poly.pdbx_strand_id
1 'polypeptide(L)'
;MAKVDTIELHIYGEDYRYNINVNKDGLFRIKVDRVVAEVLDLRSTQLGERTLKALKDLILIPYGKFLEANTREEMYIGIIYEVNGFFADVISDTISISNHYKSKFHKMGFSDSPDSLSFKITVLIKEIYSTGNDQWFYAKKTNNGFTKGRINMRLSNQTVIVPYSDEAYQTLCKAKDGLQKISKILFNFLDQEETEIVKQLNSGQLLLGNHASPTK
;
A
#
# COMPACT_ATOMS: atom_id res chain seq x y z
N MET A 1 25.59 31.73 27.45
CA MET A 1 24.39 31.01 27.96
C MET A 1 24.71 29.54 27.89
N ALA A 2 24.28 28.75 28.87
CA ALA A 2 24.53 27.31 28.84
C ALA A 2 23.52 26.63 27.92
N LYS A 3 24.00 25.76 27.02
CA LYS A 3 23.14 24.86 26.27
C LYS A 3 22.54 23.85 27.25
N VAL A 4 21.23 23.67 27.20
CA VAL A 4 20.51 22.74 28.09
C VAL A 4 19.81 21.62 27.33
N ASP A 5 19.49 21.84 26.05
CA ASP A 5 18.79 20.84 25.23
C ASP A 5 18.88 21.16 23.72
N THR A 6 18.33 20.29 22.88
CA THR A 6 18.19 20.49 21.44
C THR A 6 16.79 20.05 20.97
N ILE A 7 16.20 20.82 20.06
CA ILE A 7 15.01 20.42 19.29
C ILE A 7 15.44 20.13 17.86
N GLU A 8 14.98 19.00 17.32
CA GLU A 8 15.18 18.58 15.94
C GLU A 8 13.81 18.48 15.26
N LEU A 9 13.67 19.13 14.10
CA LEU A 9 12.44 19.19 13.33
C LEU A 9 12.75 18.82 11.88
N HIS A 10 11.88 18.02 11.27
CA HIS A 10 11.91 17.76 9.84
C HIS A 10 10.72 18.45 9.17
N ILE A 11 10.99 19.43 8.32
CA ILE A 11 9.96 20.27 7.66
C ILE A 11 10.28 20.33 6.18
N TYR A 12 9.33 19.88 5.34
CA TYR A 12 9.43 19.91 3.88
C TYR A 12 10.69 19.25 3.29
N GLY A 13 11.15 18.13 3.87
CA GLY A 13 12.33 17.41 3.39
C GLY A 13 13.66 17.88 3.99
N GLU A 14 13.64 18.94 4.80
CA GLU A 14 14.85 19.54 5.40
C GLU A 14 14.89 19.31 6.92
N ASP A 15 16.09 19.01 7.44
CA ASP A 15 16.34 18.82 8.86
C ASP A 15 16.80 20.13 9.52
N TYR A 16 16.08 20.54 10.56
CA TYR A 16 16.36 21.73 11.35
C TYR A 16 16.76 21.34 12.78
N ARG A 17 17.86 21.92 13.28
CA ARG A 17 18.40 21.64 14.61
C ARG A 17 18.63 22.91 15.42
N TYR A 18 17.91 23.05 16.53
CA TYR A 18 17.92 24.26 17.35
C TYR A 18 18.34 23.97 18.79
N ASN A 19 19.37 24.68 19.26
CA ASN A 19 19.83 24.56 20.64
C ASN A 19 18.97 25.42 21.58
N ILE A 20 18.49 24.81 22.66
CA ILE A 20 17.87 25.54 23.78
C ILE A 20 18.97 25.96 24.73
N ASN A 21 18.96 27.25 25.08
CA ASN A 21 19.90 27.84 26.03
C ASN A 21 19.16 28.41 27.24
N VAL A 22 19.80 28.42 28.40
CA VAL A 22 19.29 29.09 29.61
C VAL A 22 20.19 30.27 29.99
N ASN A 23 19.58 31.39 30.39
CA ASN A 23 20.30 32.55 30.89
C ASN A 23 20.43 32.51 32.43
N LYS A 24 21.11 33.51 33.01
CA LYS A 24 21.33 33.60 34.46
C LYS A 24 20.03 33.80 35.27
N ASP A 25 18.97 34.27 34.63
CA ASP A 25 17.66 34.54 35.24
C ASP A 25 16.71 33.31 35.14
N GLY A 26 17.23 32.16 34.71
CA GLY A 26 16.44 30.93 34.54
C GLY A 26 15.49 30.96 33.33
N LEU A 27 15.65 31.90 32.41
CA LEU A 27 14.84 31.98 31.20
C LEU A 27 15.42 31.08 30.10
N PHE A 28 14.61 30.13 29.63
CA PHE A 28 14.94 29.25 28.51
C PHE A 28 14.67 29.99 27.21
N ARG A 29 15.59 29.90 26.24
CA ARG A 29 15.49 30.58 24.95
C ARG A 29 15.94 29.69 23.80
N ILE A 30 15.32 29.91 22.66
CA ILE A 30 15.65 29.26 21.39
C ILE A 30 15.43 30.26 20.25
N LYS A 31 16.31 30.19 19.25
CA LYS A 31 16.16 30.93 18.00
C LYS A 31 15.90 29.92 16.90
N VAL A 32 14.76 30.04 16.24
CA VAL A 32 14.36 29.20 15.10
C VAL A 32 14.46 30.01 13.81
N ASP A 33 14.53 29.33 12.66
CA ASP A 33 14.54 30.02 11.38
C ASP A 33 13.15 30.58 11.04
N ARG A 34 13.13 31.61 10.20
CA ARG A 34 11.89 32.27 9.78
C ARG A 34 10.91 31.28 9.11
N VAL A 35 11.43 30.41 8.25
CA VAL A 35 10.64 29.38 7.57
C VAL A 35 9.93 28.47 8.58
N VAL A 36 10.66 27.99 9.60
CA VAL A 36 10.08 27.15 10.66
C VAL A 36 9.06 27.92 11.48
N ALA A 37 9.32 29.19 11.83
CA ALA A 37 8.36 30.02 12.55
C ALA A 37 7.06 30.23 11.74
N GLU A 38 7.15 30.49 10.44
CA GLU A 38 5.99 30.65 9.56
C GLU A 38 5.20 29.34 9.42
N VAL A 39 5.89 28.21 9.22
CA VAL A 39 5.26 26.88 9.09
C VAL A 39 4.53 26.46 10.37
N LEU A 40 5.10 26.78 11.52
CA LEU A 40 4.56 26.41 12.84
C LEU A 40 3.66 27.49 13.45
N ASP A 41 3.34 28.56 12.71
CA ASP A 41 2.54 29.70 13.17
C ASP A 41 3.05 30.30 14.50
N LEU A 42 4.38 30.41 14.63
CA LEU A 42 5.04 30.99 15.79
C LEU A 42 5.11 32.51 15.64
N ARG A 43 4.70 33.22 16.70
CA ARG A 43 4.65 34.70 16.71
C ARG A 43 6.01 35.40 16.57
N SER A 44 7.11 34.66 16.72
CA SER A 44 8.48 35.18 16.70
C SER A 44 9.48 34.08 16.38
N THR A 45 10.62 34.44 15.79
CA THR A 45 11.77 33.55 15.60
C THR A 45 12.65 33.43 16.86
N GLN A 46 12.48 34.34 17.81
CA GLN A 46 13.10 34.30 19.13
C GLN A 46 12.04 33.98 20.16
N LEU A 47 12.14 32.81 20.76
CA LEU A 47 11.18 32.31 21.73
C LEU A 47 11.85 32.18 23.08
N GLY A 48 11.08 32.42 24.15
CA GLY A 48 11.58 32.22 25.49
C GLY A 48 10.48 32.00 26.50
N GLU A 49 10.75 31.09 27.43
CA GLU A 49 9.79 30.64 28.44
C GLU A 49 10.48 30.39 29.78
N ARG A 50 9.70 30.43 30.86
CA ARG A 50 10.19 30.23 32.23
C ARG A 50 10.54 28.78 32.55
N THR A 51 10.05 27.82 31.76
CA THR A 51 10.36 26.41 31.93
C THR A 51 10.76 25.79 30.61
N LEU A 52 11.65 24.80 30.65
CA LEU A 52 12.03 24.02 29.47
C LEU A 52 10.82 23.36 28.81
N LYS A 53 9.87 22.85 29.61
CA LYS A 53 8.65 22.23 29.11
C LYS A 53 7.78 23.22 28.34
N ALA A 54 7.50 24.41 28.89
CA ALA A 54 6.72 25.42 28.20
C ALA A 54 7.36 25.84 26.86
N LEU A 55 8.70 26.00 26.84
CA LEU A 55 9.41 26.33 25.60
C LEU A 55 9.27 25.21 24.56
N LYS A 56 9.41 23.95 24.99
CA LYS A 56 9.25 22.78 24.13
C LYS A 56 7.83 22.66 23.61
N ASP A 57 6.83 22.79 24.47
CA ASP A 57 5.41 22.70 24.10
C ASP A 57 5.03 23.77 23.06
N LEU A 58 5.59 24.98 23.18
CA LEU A 58 5.39 26.07 22.22
C LEU A 58 5.81 25.71 20.78
N ILE A 59 6.75 24.78 20.62
CA ILE A 59 7.28 24.36 19.31
C ILE A 59 6.73 23.00 18.90
N LEU A 60 6.76 22.03 19.81
CA LEU A 60 6.42 20.64 19.52
C LEU A 60 4.92 20.41 19.33
N ILE A 61 4.05 21.19 19.98
CA ILE A 61 2.60 21.08 19.76
C ILE A 61 2.22 21.54 18.34
N PRO A 62 2.60 22.76 17.88
CA PRO A 62 2.38 23.15 16.49
C PRO A 62 3.09 22.22 15.49
N TYR A 63 4.29 21.74 15.82
CA TYR A 63 4.98 20.78 14.96
C TYR A 63 4.17 19.48 14.81
N GLY A 64 3.62 18.93 15.89
CA GLY A 64 2.71 17.78 15.81
C GLY A 64 1.51 18.04 14.90
N LYS A 65 0.86 19.22 15.02
CA LYS A 65 -0.24 19.61 14.12
C LYS A 65 0.20 19.77 12.67
N PHE A 66 1.37 20.32 12.43
CA PHE A 66 1.96 20.44 11.09
C PHE A 66 2.17 19.06 10.47
N LEU A 67 2.68 18.10 11.25
CA LEU A 67 2.86 16.72 10.81
C LEU A 67 1.53 16.06 10.43
N GLU A 68 0.50 16.24 11.24
CA GLU A 68 -0.85 15.72 10.98
C GLU A 68 -1.46 16.37 9.71
N ALA A 69 -1.38 17.69 9.59
CA ALA A 69 -2.04 18.44 8.51
C ALA A 69 -1.39 18.27 7.13
N ASN A 70 -0.12 17.90 7.06
CA ASN A 70 0.62 17.75 5.80
C ASN A 70 0.81 16.28 5.40
N THR A 71 -0.08 15.40 5.83
CA THR A 71 -0.15 14.03 5.33
C THR A 71 -0.80 14.03 3.94
N ARG A 72 -0.10 13.48 2.94
CA ARG A 72 -0.64 13.28 1.59
C ARG A 72 -0.96 11.82 1.37
N GLU A 73 -2.14 11.53 0.83
CA GLU A 73 -2.52 10.18 0.42
C GLU A 73 -2.37 10.01 -1.09
N GLU A 74 -1.75 8.92 -1.51
CA GLU A 74 -1.68 8.49 -2.90
C GLU A 74 -2.30 7.10 -3.07
N MET A 75 -3.08 6.94 -4.13
CA MET A 75 -3.82 5.71 -4.40
C MET A 75 -3.07 4.81 -5.39
N TYR A 76 -3.02 3.52 -5.09
CA TYR A 76 -2.39 2.52 -5.95
C TYR A 76 -3.24 1.25 -6.09
N ILE A 77 -2.95 0.47 -7.13
CA ILE A 77 -3.46 -0.88 -7.33
C ILE A 77 -2.29 -1.85 -7.12
N GLY A 78 -2.44 -2.77 -6.17
CA GLY A 78 -1.55 -3.91 -6.00
C GLY A 78 -2.09 -5.10 -6.80
N ILE A 79 -1.24 -5.65 -7.67
CA ILE A 79 -1.53 -6.81 -8.51
C ILE A 79 -0.63 -7.94 -8.06
N ILE A 80 -1.25 -9.07 -7.70
CA ILE A 80 -0.54 -10.28 -7.27
C ILE A 80 -1.01 -11.42 -8.17
N TYR A 81 -0.06 -12.10 -8.79
CA TYR A 81 -0.29 -13.32 -9.54
C TYR A 81 0.68 -14.39 -9.02
N GLU A 82 0.12 -15.37 -8.32
CA GLU A 82 0.88 -16.44 -7.66
C GLU A 82 0.51 -17.78 -8.31
N VAL A 83 1.52 -18.57 -8.64
CA VAL A 83 1.36 -19.93 -9.19
C VAL A 83 2.21 -20.90 -8.38
N ASN A 84 1.69 -22.10 -8.17
CA ASN A 84 2.38 -23.18 -7.48
C ASN A 84 2.24 -24.51 -8.24
N GLY A 85 3.18 -25.42 -7.99
CA GLY A 85 3.15 -26.78 -8.54
C GLY A 85 3.17 -26.83 -10.07
N PHE A 86 2.35 -27.69 -10.69
CA PHE A 86 2.34 -27.90 -12.15
C PHE A 86 2.02 -26.63 -12.94
N PHE A 87 1.29 -25.66 -12.37
CA PHE A 87 1.01 -24.38 -13.03
C PHE A 87 2.25 -23.48 -13.18
N ALA A 88 3.29 -23.67 -12.37
CA ALA A 88 4.54 -22.93 -12.50
C ALA A 88 5.42 -23.46 -13.65
N ASP A 89 5.31 -24.75 -13.98
CA ASP A 89 6.17 -25.43 -14.97
C ASP A 89 5.80 -25.07 -16.43
N VAL A 90 4.55 -24.67 -16.70
CA VAL A 90 4.03 -24.40 -18.06
C VAL A 90 4.29 -22.97 -18.54
N ILE A 91 4.58 -22.01 -17.64
CA ILE A 91 4.67 -20.59 -17.99
C ILE A 91 6.06 -20.18 -18.51
N SER A 92 7.08 -21.03 -18.37
CA SER A 92 8.39 -20.83 -19.01
C SER A 92 8.73 -22.01 -19.91
N ASP A 93 8.86 -21.78 -21.22
CA ASP A 93 9.33 -22.78 -22.22
C ASP A 93 10.78 -23.30 -21.97
N THR A 94 11.37 -22.94 -20.83
CA THR A 94 12.68 -23.42 -20.38
C THR A 94 12.56 -23.98 -18.98
N ILE A 95 12.39 -25.30 -18.93
CA ILE A 95 12.59 -26.11 -17.74
C ILE A 95 14.05 -25.96 -17.32
N SER A 96 14.33 -25.29 -16.20
CA SER A 96 15.54 -25.57 -15.43
C SER A 96 15.13 -26.02 -14.04
N ILE A 97 15.10 -27.34 -13.89
CA ILE A 97 15.05 -28.05 -12.62
C ILE A 97 16.43 -27.93 -11.97
N SER A 98 16.91 -26.73 -11.69
CA SER A 98 18.08 -26.56 -10.87
C SER A 98 18.19 -25.13 -10.39
N ASN A 99 18.01 -25.00 -9.08
CA ASN A 99 18.46 -23.88 -8.27
C ASN A 99 17.79 -22.53 -8.55
N HIS A 100 17.55 -21.83 -7.45
CA HIS A 100 17.58 -20.37 -7.29
C HIS A 100 16.30 -19.81 -6.68
N TYR A 101 16.45 -19.46 -5.40
CA TYR A 101 15.65 -18.57 -4.55
C TYR A 101 15.38 -17.16 -5.15
N LYS A 102 15.40 -17.01 -6.48
CA LYS A 102 15.31 -15.73 -7.21
C LYS A 102 14.29 -15.73 -8.36
N SER A 103 13.57 -16.83 -8.58
CA SER A 103 12.46 -16.86 -9.55
C SER A 103 11.18 -16.30 -8.92
N LYS A 104 10.45 -15.44 -9.66
CA LYS A 104 9.07 -15.03 -9.34
C LYS A 104 8.09 -16.21 -9.26
N PHE A 105 8.50 -17.38 -9.73
CA PHE A 105 7.73 -18.62 -9.74
C PHE A 105 8.60 -19.72 -9.14
N HIS A 106 8.46 -19.93 -7.84
CA HIS A 106 9.26 -20.89 -7.08
C HIS A 106 8.43 -22.14 -6.82
N LYS A 107 8.97 -23.31 -7.18
CA LYS A 107 8.45 -24.61 -6.74
C LYS A 107 8.78 -24.78 -5.26
N MET A 108 7.82 -24.50 -4.37
CA MET A 108 8.02 -24.82 -2.95
C MET A 108 8.07 -26.35 -2.80
N GLY A 109 9.26 -26.87 -2.54
CA GLY A 109 9.44 -28.25 -2.11
C GLY A 109 8.76 -28.44 -0.75
N PHE A 110 7.93 -29.48 -0.66
CA PHE A 110 7.40 -30.09 0.56
C PHE A 110 6.71 -29.15 1.57
N SER A 111 5.65 -28.46 1.16
CA SER A 111 4.53 -28.17 2.06
C SER A 111 3.22 -28.25 1.30
N ASP A 112 2.37 -29.21 1.67
CA ASP A 112 0.91 -29.42 1.56
C ASP A 112 -0.03 -28.42 0.83
N SER A 113 0.45 -27.56 -0.07
CA SER A 113 -0.40 -26.70 -0.88
C SER A 113 -0.65 -27.37 -2.23
N PRO A 114 -1.92 -27.59 -2.62
CA PRO A 114 -2.24 -28.14 -3.93
C PRO A 114 -1.75 -27.20 -5.05
N ASP A 115 -1.65 -27.73 -6.27
CA ASP A 115 -1.42 -26.93 -7.47
C ASP A 115 -2.43 -25.79 -7.52
N SER A 116 -1.94 -24.55 -7.52
CA SER A 116 -2.79 -23.38 -7.36
C SER A 116 -2.36 -22.24 -8.27
N LEU A 117 -3.34 -21.55 -8.84
CA LEU A 117 -3.19 -20.29 -9.57
C LEU A 117 -4.06 -19.25 -8.87
N SER A 118 -3.46 -18.16 -8.41
CA SER A 118 -4.10 -17.09 -7.67
C SER A 118 -3.87 -15.77 -8.38
N PHE A 119 -4.96 -15.06 -8.66
CA PHE A 119 -4.93 -13.70 -9.18
C PHE A 119 -5.68 -12.78 -8.22
N LYS A 120 -4.95 -11.86 -7.58
CA LYS A 120 -5.48 -10.95 -6.57
C LYS A 120 -5.19 -9.51 -6.96
N ILE A 121 -6.23 -8.70 -6.82
CA ILE A 121 -6.18 -7.25 -7.00
C ILE A 121 -6.53 -6.63 -5.66
N THR A 122 -5.74 -5.67 -5.22
CA THR A 122 -5.98 -4.90 -4.00
C THR A 122 -5.84 -3.41 -4.27
N VAL A 123 -6.61 -2.59 -3.57
CA VAL A 123 -6.38 -1.14 -3.55
C VAL A 123 -5.48 -0.83 -2.36
N LEU A 124 -4.55 0.10 -2.56
CA LEU A 124 -3.58 0.54 -1.57
C LEU A 124 -3.64 2.06 -1.43
N ILE A 125 -3.49 2.55 -0.20
CA ILE A 125 -3.21 3.95 0.09
C ILE A 125 -1.77 4.03 0.58
N LYS A 126 -0.97 4.90 -0.04
CA LYS A 126 0.33 5.33 0.47
C LYS A 126 0.13 6.67 1.16
N GLU A 127 0.27 6.71 2.47
CA GLU A 127 0.36 7.96 3.22
C GLU A 127 1.81 8.41 3.26
N ILE A 128 2.05 9.65 2.84
CA ILE A 128 3.35 10.30 2.88
C ILE A 128 3.27 11.38 3.93
N TYR A 129 4.06 11.22 4.99
CA TYR A 129 4.15 12.21 6.07
C TYR A 129 5.15 13.29 5.69
N SER A 130 4.95 14.49 6.22
CA SER A 130 5.89 15.60 6.04
C SER A 130 7.27 15.35 6.65
N THR A 131 7.42 14.30 7.49
CA THR A 131 8.72 13.78 7.99
C THR A 131 9.54 13.01 6.95
N GLY A 132 9.02 12.83 5.72
CA GLY A 132 9.64 12.02 4.67
C GLY A 132 9.39 10.51 4.81
N ASN A 133 8.79 10.06 5.92
CA ASN A 133 8.35 8.68 6.07
C ASN A 133 7.07 8.42 5.29
N ASP A 134 6.86 7.16 4.89
CA ASP A 134 5.60 6.72 4.32
C ASP A 134 5.04 5.48 5.03
N GLN A 135 3.72 5.31 4.94
CA GLN A 135 3.01 4.12 5.41
C GLN A 135 2.02 3.64 4.36
N TRP A 136 1.93 2.32 4.22
CA TRP A 136 1.03 1.68 3.27
C TRP A 136 -0.16 1.05 3.98
N PHE A 137 -1.33 1.21 3.39
CA PHE A 137 -2.58 0.69 3.91
C PHE A 137 -3.31 -0.09 2.84
N TYR A 138 -3.95 -1.18 3.23
CA TYR A 138 -5.01 -1.73 2.39
C TYR A 138 -6.17 -0.76 2.35
N ALA A 139 -6.79 -0.62 1.19
CA ALA A 139 -7.96 0.22 1.02
C ALA A 139 -9.07 -0.57 0.34
N LYS A 140 -10.31 -0.14 0.60
CA LYS A 140 -11.49 -0.61 -0.14
C LYS A 140 -12.07 0.53 -0.93
N LYS A 141 -12.31 0.31 -2.23
CA LYS A 141 -13.11 1.23 -3.03
C LYS A 141 -14.57 1.17 -2.59
N THR A 142 -15.17 2.33 -2.36
CA THR A 142 -16.58 2.53 -2.05
C THR A 142 -17.18 3.54 -3.02
N ASN A 143 -18.49 3.75 -2.95
CA ASN A 143 -19.15 4.77 -3.79
C ASN A 143 -18.70 6.20 -3.46
N ASN A 144 -18.17 6.43 -2.25
CA ASN A 144 -17.76 7.75 -1.76
C ASN A 144 -16.23 7.92 -1.76
N GLY A 145 -15.51 7.13 -2.56
CA GLY A 145 -14.04 7.14 -2.60
C GLY A 145 -13.44 5.91 -1.93
N PHE A 146 -12.41 6.08 -1.11
CA PHE A 146 -11.66 4.97 -0.52
C PHE A 146 -11.78 4.96 0.99
N THR A 147 -11.98 3.77 1.55
CA THR A 147 -11.90 3.57 2.99
C THR A 147 -10.58 2.88 3.30
N LYS A 148 -9.74 3.58 4.07
CA LYS A 148 -8.49 3.04 4.61
C LYS A 148 -8.80 1.89 5.57
N GLY A 149 -8.13 0.78 5.37
CA GLY A 149 -8.24 -0.43 6.15
C GLY A 149 -6.99 -0.65 7.00
N ARG A 150 -6.58 -1.92 7.13
CA ARG A 150 -5.42 -2.30 7.94
C ARG A 150 -4.12 -1.78 7.30
N ILE A 151 -3.18 -1.38 8.16
CA ILE A 151 -1.78 -1.12 7.78
C ILE A 151 -1.25 -2.37 7.09
N ASN A 152 -0.64 -2.19 5.93
CA ASN A 152 0.08 -3.24 5.24
C ASN A 152 1.57 -3.15 5.60
N MET A 153 1.98 -3.92 6.61
CA MET A 153 3.37 -3.91 7.10
C MET A 153 4.37 -4.54 6.12
N ARG A 154 3.91 -5.32 5.13
CA ARG A 154 4.76 -5.97 4.12
C ARG A 154 3.99 -6.16 2.82
N LEU A 155 4.25 -5.30 1.84
CA LEU A 155 3.96 -5.64 0.45
C LEU A 155 4.85 -6.83 0.08
N SER A 156 4.24 -7.95 -0.35
CA SER A 156 5.02 -9.08 -0.85
C SER A 156 5.91 -8.60 -2.00
N ASN A 157 7.17 -9.07 -2.07
CA ASN A 157 8.11 -8.75 -3.15
C ASN A 157 7.57 -9.10 -4.55
N GLN A 158 6.50 -9.90 -4.62
CA GLN A 158 5.82 -10.30 -5.86
C GLN A 158 4.63 -9.39 -6.22
N THR A 159 4.34 -8.36 -5.42
CA THR A 159 3.25 -7.41 -5.70
C THR A 159 3.73 -6.39 -6.72
N VAL A 160 3.09 -6.33 -7.88
CA VAL A 160 3.26 -5.23 -8.82
C VAL A 160 2.35 -4.09 -8.37
N ILE A 161 2.91 -2.90 -8.20
CA ILE A 161 2.19 -1.71 -7.74
C ILE A 161 2.14 -0.72 -8.89
N VAL A 162 0.93 -0.29 -9.24
CA VAL A 162 0.70 0.73 -10.27
C VAL A 162 -0.17 1.86 -9.72
N PRO A 163 -0.04 3.09 -10.23
CA PRO A 163 -0.94 4.18 -9.87
C PRO A 163 -2.40 3.80 -10.09
N TYR A 164 -3.27 4.25 -9.18
CA TYR A 164 -4.69 3.95 -9.30
C TYR A 164 -5.34 4.77 -10.42
N SER A 165 -6.13 4.11 -11.27
CA SER A 165 -7.18 4.73 -12.06
C SER A 165 -8.43 3.85 -12.05
N ASP A 166 -9.59 4.46 -12.25
CA ASP A 166 -10.86 3.73 -12.30
C ASP A 166 -10.87 2.74 -13.48
N GLU A 167 -10.36 3.14 -14.63
CA GLU A 167 -10.28 2.34 -15.84
C GLU A 167 -9.35 1.13 -15.64
N ALA A 168 -8.17 1.33 -15.06
CA ALA A 168 -7.22 0.26 -14.78
C ALA A 168 -7.81 -0.74 -13.77
N TYR A 169 -8.39 -0.23 -12.68
CA TYR A 169 -9.02 -1.06 -11.66
C TYR A 169 -10.18 -1.89 -12.22
N GLN A 170 -11.06 -1.28 -13.02
CA GLN A 170 -12.18 -1.97 -13.65
C GLN A 170 -11.72 -2.99 -14.69
N THR A 171 -10.68 -2.68 -15.46
CA THR A 171 -10.08 -3.61 -16.42
C THR A 171 -9.54 -4.85 -15.72
N LEU A 172 -8.82 -4.67 -14.62
CA LEU A 172 -8.31 -5.77 -13.82
C LEU A 172 -9.45 -6.58 -13.17
N CYS A 173 -10.50 -5.92 -12.66
CA CYS A 173 -11.68 -6.61 -12.11
C CYS A 173 -12.35 -7.48 -13.18
N LYS A 174 -12.53 -6.98 -14.40
CA LYS A 174 -13.07 -7.75 -15.53
C LYS A 174 -12.19 -8.96 -15.87
N ALA A 175 -10.86 -8.79 -15.87
CA ALA A 175 -9.93 -9.89 -16.11
C ALA A 175 -10.06 -10.97 -15.01
N LYS A 176 -10.13 -10.56 -13.75
CA LYS A 176 -10.35 -11.46 -12.62
C LYS A 176 -11.68 -12.22 -12.74
N ASP A 177 -12.77 -11.53 -13.05
CA ASP A 177 -14.09 -12.13 -13.23
C ASP A 177 -14.08 -13.12 -14.40
N GLY A 178 -13.38 -12.79 -15.50
CA GLY A 178 -13.18 -13.69 -16.63
C GLY A 178 -12.47 -14.98 -16.24
N LEU A 179 -11.35 -14.88 -15.51
CA LEU A 179 -10.62 -16.04 -14.99
C LEU A 179 -11.48 -16.91 -14.07
N GLN A 180 -12.24 -16.28 -13.16
CA GLN A 180 -13.16 -17.00 -12.26
C GLN A 180 -14.28 -17.71 -13.03
N LYS A 181 -14.85 -17.08 -14.06
CA LYS A 181 -15.88 -17.69 -14.90
C LYS A 181 -15.36 -18.91 -15.65
N ILE A 182 -14.18 -18.79 -16.26
CA ILE A 182 -13.53 -19.92 -16.95
C ILE A 182 -13.26 -21.05 -15.94
N SER A 183 -12.67 -20.73 -14.79
CA SER A 183 -12.40 -21.72 -13.75
C SER A 183 -13.67 -22.44 -13.30
N LYS A 184 -14.79 -21.73 -13.14
CA LYS A 184 -16.08 -22.32 -12.78
C LYS A 184 -16.64 -23.23 -13.87
N ILE A 185 -16.52 -22.84 -15.15
CA ILE A 185 -16.98 -23.65 -16.28
C ILE A 185 -16.18 -24.95 -16.34
N LEU A 186 -14.85 -24.88 -16.25
CA LEU A 186 -13.98 -26.05 -16.24
C LEU A 186 -14.25 -26.95 -15.03
N PHE A 187 -14.54 -26.37 -13.86
CA PHE A 187 -14.93 -27.14 -12.68
C PHE A 187 -16.24 -27.90 -12.91
N ASN A 188 -17.24 -27.25 -13.52
CA ASN A 188 -18.53 -27.88 -13.80
C ASN A 188 -18.45 -29.04 -14.81
N PHE A 189 -17.42 -29.08 -15.67
CA PHE A 189 -17.21 -30.22 -16.58
C PHE A 189 -16.98 -31.54 -15.84
N LEU A 190 -16.50 -31.50 -14.59
CA LEU A 190 -16.27 -32.71 -13.81
C LEU A 190 -17.55 -33.49 -13.52
N ASP A 191 -18.69 -32.81 -13.51
CA ASP A 191 -20.01 -33.38 -13.20
C ASP A 191 -20.98 -33.33 -14.39
N GLN A 192 -20.50 -32.98 -15.60
CA GLN A 192 -21.32 -32.79 -16.80
C GLN A 192 -21.21 -33.98 -17.77
N GLU A 193 -22.31 -34.31 -18.45
CA GLU A 193 -22.32 -35.33 -19.51
C GLU A 193 -21.36 -34.96 -20.67
N GLU A 194 -20.62 -35.95 -21.17
CA GLU A 194 -19.57 -35.78 -22.19
C GLU A 194 -20.08 -35.05 -23.44
N THR A 195 -21.29 -35.38 -23.89
CA THR A 195 -21.90 -34.78 -25.08
C THR A 195 -22.13 -33.27 -24.95
N GLU A 196 -22.51 -32.80 -23.77
CA GLU A 196 -22.67 -31.36 -23.51
C GLU A 196 -21.31 -30.67 -23.35
N ILE A 197 -20.29 -31.34 -22.80
CA ILE A 197 -18.92 -30.81 -22.74
C ILE A 197 -18.39 -30.57 -24.16
N VAL A 198 -18.47 -31.58 -25.03
CA VAL A 198 -18.00 -31.51 -26.43
C VAL A 198 -18.71 -30.39 -27.18
N LYS A 199 -20.03 -30.25 -27.00
CA LYS A 199 -20.81 -29.17 -27.61
C LYS A 199 -20.36 -27.78 -27.15
N GLN A 200 -20.12 -27.59 -25.85
CA GLN A 200 -19.62 -26.32 -25.31
C GLN A 200 -18.21 -26.00 -25.83
N LEU A 201 -17.30 -26.98 -25.85
CA LEU A 201 -15.94 -26.79 -26.38
C LEU A 201 -15.95 -26.44 -27.87
N ASN A 202 -16.74 -27.16 -28.68
CA ASN A 202 -16.83 -26.94 -30.12
C ASN A 202 -17.52 -25.62 -30.50
N SER A 203 -18.32 -25.04 -29.60
CA SER A 203 -18.90 -23.72 -29.82
C SER A 203 -17.87 -22.58 -29.75
N GLY A 204 -16.68 -22.83 -29.18
CA GLY A 204 -15.67 -21.80 -28.93
C GLY A 204 -16.09 -20.75 -27.89
N GLN A 205 -17.21 -20.95 -27.19
CA GLN A 205 -17.85 -19.96 -26.32
C GLN A 205 -17.72 -20.32 -24.83
N LEU A 206 -16.49 -20.49 -24.33
CA LEU A 206 -16.24 -20.69 -22.89
C LEU A 206 -16.55 -19.45 -22.03
N LEU A 207 -16.84 -18.29 -22.63
CA LEU A 207 -17.12 -17.04 -21.90
C LEU A 207 -18.54 -16.49 -22.11
N LEU A 208 -19.35 -17.13 -22.97
CA LEU A 208 -20.73 -16.72 -23.28
C LEU A 208 -21.73 -17.74 -22.70
N GLY A 209 -21.59 -18.04 -21.42
CA GLY A 209 -22.56 -18.88 -20.69
C GLY A 209 -23.86 -18.10 -20.43
N ASN A 210 -24.92 -18.52 -21.11
CA ASN A 210 -26.29 -18.00 -21.08
C ASN A 210 -26.86 -17.76 -19.67
N HIS A 211 -27.46 -16.59 -19.49
CA HIS A 211 -28.51 -16.36 -18.50
C HIS A 211 -29.74 -17.20 -18.86
N ALA A 212 -29.80 -18.45 -18.40
CA ALA A 212 -31.08 -19.14 -18.26
C ALA A 212 -31.49 -19.03 -16.79
N SER A 213 -32.32 -18.03 -16.49
CA SER A 213 -33.05 -17.99 -15.23
C SER A 213 -33.93 -19.24 -15.14
N PRO A 214 -34.03 -19.89 -13.97
CA PRO A 214 -34.99 -20.98 -13.79
C PRO A 214 -36.41 -20.39 -13.81
N THR A 215 -37.15 -20.64 -14.88
CA THR A 215 -38.61 -20.50 -14.86
C THR A 215 -39.18 -21.53 -13.89
N LYS A 216 -39.90 -21.02 -12.88
CA LYS A 216 -40.88 -21.79 -12.12
C LYS A 216 -42.09 -22.11 -12.98
#